data_AF-A0A9N9NZL0-F1
#
_entry.id   AF-A0A9N9NZL0-F1
#
_cell.length_a   1.000
_cell.length_b   1.000
_cell.length_c   1.000
_cell.angle_alpha   90.00
_cell.angle_beta   90.00
_cell.angle_gamma   90.00
#
_symmetry.space_group_name_H-M   'P 1'
#
loop_
_entity.id
_entity.type
_entity.pdbx_description
1 polymer ?
#
loop_
_entity_poly.entity_id
_entity_poly.type
_entity_poly.pdbx_seq_one_letter_code
_entity_poly.pdbx_strand_id
1 'polypeptide(L)' 'GWEKFFVNANDRTNEGIRHISRNIRSVQFHPEAKGGPQDTEYLFDEFLEQVRSVKAKKEGVKVFVPEATVTPTASLVV' A
#
# COMPACT_ATOMS: atom_id res chain seq x y z
N GLY A 1 0.82 -16.60 -2.11
CA GLY A 1 1.09 -16.31 -3.53
C GLY A 1 1.22 -14.81 -3.72
N TRP A 2 1.62 -14.39 -4.91
CA TRP A 2 1.84 -12.98 -5.25
C TRP A 2 0.90 -12.52 -6.36
N GLU A 3 0.55 -11.25 -6.36
CA GLU A 3 -0.25 -10.62 -7.42
C GLU A 3 0.26 -9.21 -7.76
N LYS A 4 -0.11 -8.73 -8.95
CA LYS A 4 0.24 -7.36 -9.40
C LYS A 4 -0.50 -6.34 -8.53
N PHE A 5 0.24 -5.39 -8.01
CA PHE A 5 -0.31 -4.29 -7.22
C PHE A 5 -0.55 -3.05 -8.08
N PHE A 6 0.46 -2.67 -8.87
CA PHE A 6 0.39 -1.57 -9.83
C PHE A 6 0.84 -2.03 -11.22
N VAL A 7 0.31 -1.38 -12.24
CA VAL A 7 0.65 -1.64 -13.65
C VAL A 7 0.79 -0.29 -14.35
N ASN A 8 1.86 -0.12 -15.13
CA ASN A 8 2.09 1.10 -15.90
C ASN A 8 1.01 1.28 -16.98
N ALA A 9 0.47 2.50 -17.11
CA ALA A 9 -0.55 2.87 -18.07
C ALA A 9 -0.05 2.80 -19.52
N ASN A 10 1.21 3.18 -19.73
CA ASN A 10 1.78 3.41 -21.05
C ASN A 10 2.18 2.08 -21.71
N ASP A 11 2.88 1.21 -20.98
CA ASP A 11 3.51 0.02 -21.55
C ASP A 11 3.10 -1.30 -20.87
N ARG A 12 2.21 -1.23 -19.86
CA ARG A 12 1.67 -2.39 -19.13
C ARG A 12 2.72 -3.17 -18.34
N THR A 13 3.89 -2.59 -18.08
CA THR A 13 4.91 -3.15 -17.18
C THR A 13 4.42 -3.19 -15.74
N ASN A 14 5.07 -4.02 -14.91
CA ASN A 14 4.71 -4.14 -13.50
C ASN A 14 5.32 -2.99 -12.69
N GLU A 15 4.49 -2.32 -11.89
CA GLU A 15 4.90 -1.18 -11.07
C GLU A 15 4.81 -1.47 -9.56
N GLY A 16 4.52 -2.73 -9.21
CA GLY A 16 4.44 -3.16 -7.82
C GLY A 16 3.81 -4.54 -7.66
N ILE A 17 4.15 -5.19 -6.55
CA ILE A 17 3.63 -6.52 -6.19
C ILE A 17 3.09 -6.51 -4.76
N ARG A 18 2.13 -7.39 -4.49
CA ARG A 18 1.66 -7.64 -3.12
C ARG A 18 1.41 -9.12 -2.87
N HIS A 19 1.56 -9.52 -1.62
CA HIS A 19 1.27 -10.87 -1.19
C HIS A 19 -0.24 -11.03 -0.93
N ILE A 20 -0.83 -12.13 -1.40
CA ILE A 20 -2.29 -12.36 -1.37
C ILE A 20 -2.84 -12.43 0.06
N SER A 21 -2.05 -12.95 1.01
CA SER A 21 -2.51 -13.21 2.39
C SER A 21 -1.66 -12.58 3.50
N ARG A 22 -0.59 -11.87 3.15
CA ARG A 22 0.35 -11.27 4.12
C ARG A 22 0.43 -9.78 3.85
N ASN A 23 0.68 -9.00 4.89
CA ASN A 23 0.90 -7.56 4.79
C ASN A 23 2.29 -7.26 4.20
N ILE A 24 2.52 -7.68 2.96
CA ILE A 24 3.78 -7.50 2.23
C ILE A 24 3.43 -6.94 0.86
N ARG A 25 4.03 -5.81 0.52
CA ARG A 25 3.84 -5.13 -0.76
C ARG A 25 5.04 -4.25 -1.06
N SER A 26 5.27 -3.99 -2.34
CA SER A 26 6.31 -3.08 -2.83
C SER A 26 5.83 -2.37 -4.09
N VAL A 27 6.46 -1.24 -4.39
CA VAL A 27 6.26 -0.45 -5.61
C VAL A 27 7.59 -0.28 -6.34
N GLN A 28 7.55 -0.08 -7.65
CA GLN A 28 8.73 0.15 -8.49
C GLN A 28 9.07 1.66 -8.59
N PHE A 29 8.07 2.53 -8.48
CA PHE A 29 8.23 3.98 -8.46
C PHE A 29 8.62 4.51 -7.07
N HIS A 30 8.85 5.82 -7.01
CA HIS A 30 9.29 6.58 -5.82
C HIS A 30 8.10 7.32 -5.17
N PRO A 31 7.42 6.72 -4.17
CA PRO A 31 6.23 7.31 -3.55
C PRO A 31 6.54 8.52 -2.65
N GLU A 32 7.80 8.72 -2.28
CA GLU A 32 8.25 9.83 -1.45
C GLU A 32 8.19 11.19 -2.14
N ALA A 33 8.14 11.19 -3.47
CA ALA A 33 8.22 12.35 -4.35
C ALA A 33 9.36 13.33 -4.03
N LYS A 34 10.29 13.58 -4.97
CA LYS A 34 11.28 14.68 -4.86
C LYS A 34 11.52 15.32 -6.23
N GLY A 35 10.62 16.24 -6.59
CA GLY A 35 10.52 16.85 -7.93
C GLY A 35 9.44 16.24 -8.83
N GLY A 36 8.69 15.25 -8.32
CA GLY A 36 7.53 14.63 -8.99
C GLY A 36 6.21 14.88 -8.23
N PRO A 37 5.07 14.34 -8.72
CA PRO A 37 3.77 14.49 -8.10
C PRO A 37 3.67 13.73 -6.75
N GLN A 38 2.86 14.25 -5.82
CA GLN A 38 2.68 13.68 -4.48
C GLN A 38 1.51 12.68 -4.40
N ASP A 39 0.97 12.25 -5.53
CA ASP A 39 -0.27 11.45 -5.62
C ASP A 39 -0.17 10.05 -4.99
N THR A 40 1.04 9.60 -4.62
CA THR A 40 1.31 8.26 -4.06
C THR A 40 1.85 8.27 -2.63
N GLU A 41 1.86 9.43 -1.96
CA GLU A 41 2.33 9.58 -0.56
C GLU A 41 1.48 8.74 0.42
N TYR A 42 0.20 8.51 0.12
CA TYR A 42 -0.72 7.70 0.93
C TYR A 42 -0.21 6.27 1.21
N LEU A 43 0.70 5.74 0.38
CA LEU A 43 1.30 4.43 0.58
C LEU A 43 2.08 4.32 1.90
N PHE A 44 2.64 5.44 2.38
CA PHE A 44 3.30 5.51 3.68
C PHE A 44 2.30 5.42 4.83
N ASP A 45 1.18 6.14 4.74
CA ASP A 45 0.13 6.11 5.77
C ASP A 45 -0.44 4.71 5.93
N GLU A 46 -0.79 4.05 4.83
CA GLU A 46 -1.28 2.68 4.83
C GLU A 46 -0.22 1.69 5.36
N PHE A 47 1.08 1.89 5.07
CA PHE A 47 2.14 1.05 5.63
C PHE A 47 2.22 1.20 7.15
N LEU A 48 2.20 2.42 7.66
CA LEU A 48 2.25 2.69 9.09
C LEU A 48 1.01 2.15 9.82
N GLU A 49 -0.16 2.21 9.18
CA GLU A 49 -1.39 1.62 9.71
C GLU A 49 -1.27 0.09 9.84
N GLN A 50 -0.72 -0.58 8.83
CA GLN A 50 -0.46 -2.02 8.88
C GLN A 50 0.50 -2.39 10.03
N VAL A 51 1.57 -1.61 10.22
CA VAL A 51 2.52 -1.81 11.33
C VAL A 51 1.84 -1.66 12.69
N ARG A 52 1.07 -0.58 12.89
CA ARG A 52 0.31 -0.35 14.13
C ARG A 52 -0.67 -1.49 14.41
N SER A 53 -1.39 -1.93 13.39
CA SER A 53 -2.36 -3.03 13.48
C SER A 53 -1.71 -4.35 13.88
N VAL A 54 -0.56 -4.69 13.30
CA VAL A 54 0.19 -5.91 13.66
C VAL A 54 0.72 -5.82 15.09
N LYS A 55 1.27 -4.67 15.49
CA LYS A 55 1.77 -4.45 16.86
C LYS A 55 0.67 -4.63 17.89
N ALA A 56 -0.48 -4.00 17.70
CA ALA A 56 -1.57 -4.06 18.65
C ALA A 56 -2.22 -5.45 18.75
N LYS A 57 -2.34 -6.17 17.63
CA LYS A 57 -2.75 -7.60 17.64
C LYS A 57 -1.80 -8.46 18.46
N LYS A 58 -0.49 -8.21 18.38
CA LYS A 58 0.53 -8.91 19.18
C LYS A 58 0.44 -8.57 20.67
N GLU A 59 0.11 -7.33 21.00
CA GLU A 59 0.04 -6.83 22.38
C GLU A 59 -1.36 -7.01 23.03
N GLY A 60 -2.34 -7.54 22.29
CA GLY A 60 -3.72 -7.71 22.78
C GLY A 60 -4.49 -6.41 22.99
N VAL A 61 -4.00 -5.30 22.42
CA VAL A 61 -4.57 -3.96 22.57
C VAL A 61 -5.59 -3.72 21.45
N LYS A 62 -6.78 -3.23 21.80
CA LYS A 62 -7.74 -2.74 20.80
C LYS A 62 -7.27 -1.39 20.28
N VAL A 63 -6.87 -1.33 19.01
CA VAL A 63 -6.63 -0.05 18.33
C VAL A 63 -7.98 0.56 17.99
N PHE A 64 -8.25 1.77 18.47
CA PHE A 64 -9.27 2.62 17.87
C PHE A 64 -8.71 3.11 16.53
N VAL A 65 -9.11 2.45 15.45
CA VAL A 65 -8.81 2.88 14.09
C VAL A 65 -9.94 3.83 13.70
N PRO A 66 -9.72 5.16 13.59
CA PRO A 66 -10.72 6.02 12.94
C PRO A 66 -10.89 5.50 11.51
N GLU A 67 -12.13 5.41 11.05
CA GLU A 67 -12.48 4.81 9.76
C GLU A 67 -11.68 5.46 8.62
N ALA A 68 -10.57 4.83 8.24
CA ALA A 68 -9.75 5.23 7.12
C ALA A 68 -10.39 4.65 5.86
N THR A 69 -10.48 5.51 4.85
CA THR A 69 -11.10 5.27 3.54
C THR A 69 -10.78 3.89 3.00
N VAL A 70 -11.83 3.08 2.79
CA VAL A 70 -11.76 1.85 2.02
C VAL A 70 -11.32 2.22 0.59
N THR A 71 -10.02 2.13 0.30
CA THR A 71 -9.54 2.25 -1.08
C THR A 71 -9.95 0.97 -1.81
N PRO A 72 -10.77 1.05 -2.87
CA PRO A 72 -11.17 -0.13 -3.62
C PRO A 72 -9.91 -0.80 -4.15
N THR A 73 -9.82 -2.10 -3.92
CA THR A 73 -8.71 -2.95 -4.32
C THR A 73 -8.77 -3.23 -5.83
N ALA A 74 -8.77 -2.19 -6.66
CA ALA A 74 -8.45 -2.30 -8.08
C ALA A 74 -6.95 -2.05 -8.23
N SER A 75 -6.27 -2.82 -9.07
CA SER A 75 -4.89 -2.50 -9.46
C SER A 75 -4.90 -1.08 -10.02
N LEU A 76 -4.25 -0.14 -9.32
CA LEU A 76 -4.17 1.23 -9.79
C LEU A 76 -3.21 1.20 -10.99
N VAL A 77 -3.69 1.79 -12.09
CA VAL A 77 -2.86 2.01 -13.27
C VAL A 77 -2.18 3.36 -13.06
N VAL A 78 -0.86 3.33 -12.96
CA VAL A 78 0.01 4.51 -12.78
C VAL A 78 0.56 4.96 -14.12
#